data_AF-A0A2S9INR2-F1
#
_entry.id   AF-A0A2S9INR2-F1
#
_cell.length_a   1.000
_cell.length_b   1.000
_cell.length_c   1.000
_cell.angle_alpha   90.00
_cell.angle_beta   90.00
_cell.angle_gamma   90.00
#
_symmetry.space_group_name_H-M   'P 1'
#
loop_
_entity.id
_entity.type
_entity.pdbx_description
1 polymer ?
#
loop_
_entity_poly.entity_id
_entity_poly.type
_entity_poly.pdbx_seq_one_letter_code
_entity_poly.pdbx_strand_id
1 'polypeptide(L)'
;MAIAKKQEIGIELPKLDIRLMEVTIVGDSPLIVHAWSEKAKREMLGKQMKEAKGAKEAKDPKADFDSSLYRLSDGGYGFPSIGFKAAAVTACTSVAGITKIAARQAFHILGEDVDVQGAFEGTKARNNLVRIYGGEPSMREDMVRVGMGTADLRYRGEFADWHAKILVRYNANVLSESQILNIINVAGFAVGVGEWRPERDGMSGMFHVASESDLSKLEAA
;
A
#
# COMPACT_ATOMS: atom_id res chain seq x y z
N MET A 1 39.60 -45.51 -25.49
CA MET A 1 38.22 -44.99 -25.42
C MET A 1 38.24 -43.53 -25.81
N ALA A 2 37.46 -43.11 -26.81
CA ALA A 2 37.40 -41.72 -27.25
C ALA A 2 36.54 -40.90 -26.29
N ILE A 3 37.09 -39.79 -25.79
CA ILE A 3 36.37 -38.84 -24.94
C ILE A 3 35.40 -38.07 -25.83
N ALA A 4 34.10 -38.26 -25.65
CA ALA A 4 33.07 -37.52 -26.36
C ALA A 4 33.16 -36.03 -26.01
N LYS A 5 33.40 -35.18 -27.02
CA LYS A 5 33.37 -33.72 -26.88
C LYS A 5 31.95 -33.30 -26.49
N LYS A 6 31.80 -32.75 -25.29
CA LYS A 6 30.54 -32.16 -24.82
C LYS A 6 30.25 -30.94 -25.69
N GLN A 7 29.22 -31.01 -26.52
CA GLN A 7 28.74 -29.86 -27.28
C GLN A 7 28.05 -28.88 -26.32
N GLU A 8 28.61 -27.68 -26.20
CA GLU A 8 27.94 -26.55 -25.56
C GLU A 8 26.83 -26.08 -26.50
N ILE A 9 25.59 -26.42 -26.15
CA ILE A 9 24.41 -25.91 -26.83
C ILE A 9 24.04 -24.61 -26.13
N GLY A 10 24.27 -23.48 -26.79
CA GLY A 10 23.74 -22.19 -26.34
C GLY A 10 22.22 -22.20 -26.42
N ILE A 11 21.53 -21.90 -25.31
CA ILE A 11 20.07 -21.74 -25.28
C ILE A 11 19.77 -20.25 -25.33
N GLU A 12 18.93 -19.83 -26.28
CA GLU A 12 18.43 -18.46 -26.35
C GLU A 12 17.28 -18.28 -25.36
N LEU A 13 17.47 -17.42 -24.36
CA LEU A 13 16.47 -17.12 -23.35
C LEU A 13 15.55 -15.99 -23.84
N PRO A 14 14.22 -16.16 -23.83
CA PRO A 14 13.30 -15.07 -24.11
C PRO A 14 13.52 -13.92 -23.13
N LYS A 15 13.72 -12.70 -23.65
CA LYS A 15 13.90 -11.52 -22.82
C LYS A 15 12.61 -11.19 -22.07
N LEU A 16 12.74 -10.71 -20.84
CA LEU A 16 11.63 -10.11 -20.13
C LEU A 16 11.21 -8.82 -20.83
N ASP A 17 9.92 -8.66 -21.11
CA ASP A 17 9.35 -7.42 -21.61
C ASP A 17 8.83 -6.60 -20.42
N ILE A 18 9.75 -5.90 -19.74
CA ILE A 18 9.41 -5.09 -18.57
C ILE A 18 9.07 -3.67 -19.01
N ARG A 19 7.85 -3.24 -18.69
CA ARG A 19 7.32 -1.92 -19.03
C ARG A 19 6.86 -1.16 -17.78
N LEU A 20 6.67 0.14 -17.95
CA LEU A 20 6.14 1.04 -16.95
C LEU A 20 4.84 1.64 -17.49
N MET A 21 3.81 1.73 -16.65
CA MET A 21 2.61 2.49 -16.93
C MET A 21 2.21 3.30 -15.70
N GLU A 22 1.80 4.54 -15.89
CA GLU A 22 1.19 5.35 -14.85
C GLU A 22 -0.32 5.19 -14.92
N VAL A 23 -0.95 4.93 -13.78
CA VAL A 23 -2.41 4.83 -13.66
C VAL A 23 -2.87 5.83 -12.63
N THR A 24 -3.82 6.69 -12.99
CA THR A 24 -4.48 7.57 -12.01
C THR A 24 -5.67 6.85 -11.41
N ILE A 25 -5.78 6.87 -10.09
CA ILE A 25 -6.92 6.33 -9.35
C ILE A 25 -7.56 7.44 -8.53
N VAL A 26 -8.89 7.38 -8.39
CA VAL A 26 -9.69 8.37 -7.65
C VAL A 26 -10.46 7.66 -6.55
N GLY A 27 -10.40 8.21 -5.34
CA GLY A 27 -11.10 7.68 -4.18
C GLY A 27 -12.62 7.81 -4.31
N ASP A 28 -13.34 6.72 -4.08
CA ASP A 28 -14.81 6.68 -3.99
C ASP A 28 -15.30 6.77 -2.54
N SER A 29 -14.40 6.53 -1.59
CA SER A 29 -14.65 6.69 -0.16
C SER A 29 -13.39 7.14 0.57
N PRO A 30 -13.50 7.67 1.81
CA PRO A 30 -12.36 8.23 2.52
C PRO A 30 -11.23 7.21 2.72
N LEU A 31 -9.98 7.65 2.57
CA LEU A 31 -8.79 6.83 2.83
C LEU A 31 -8.34 7.03 4.28
N ILE A 32 -8.52 5.98 5.10
CA ILE A 32 -8.03 5.95 6.47
C ILE A 32 -6.63 5.31 6.50
N VAL A 33 -5.66 6.02 7.07
CA VAL A 33 -4.27 5.54 7.17
C VAL A 33 -3.86 5.26 8.62
N HIS A 34 -2.97 4.28 8.80
CA HIS A 34 -2.45 3.93 10.12
C HIS A 34 -1.00 3.47 10.05
N ALA A 35 -0.10 4.42 9.89
CA ALA A 35 1.33 4.18 10.06
C ALA A 35 1.62 3.74 11.51
N TRP A 36 2.57 2.81 11.65
CA TRP A 36 3.07 2.41 12.95
C TRP A 36 3.93 3.51 13.56
N SER A 37 3.48 4.09 14.67
CA SER A 37 4.26 5.07 15.42
C SER A 37 5.55 4.47 15.98
N GLU A 38 6.61 5.27 16.11
CA GLU A 38 7.86 4.82 16.72
C GLU A 38 7.66 4.29 18.14
N LYS A 39 6.78 4.95 18.90
CA LYS A 39 6.38 4.51 20.24
C LYS A 39 5.78 3.11 20.22
N ALA A 40 4.79 2.84 19.35
CA ALA A 40 4.17 1.52 19.26
C ALA A 40 5.18 0.44 18.83
N LYS A 41 6.11 0.78 17.93
CA LYS A 41 7.21 -0.12 17.53
C LYS A 41 8.17 -0.41 18.69
N ARG A 42 8.57 0.60 19.47
CA ARG A 42 9.44 0.43 20.65
C ARG A 42 8.78 -0.40 21.73
N GLU A 43 7.51 -0.16 22.03
CA GLU A 43 6.74 -0.96 22.99
C GLU A 43 6.66 -2.44 22.55
N MET A 44 6.47 -2.68 21.24
CA MET A 44 6.47 -4.04 20.68
C MET A 44 7.84 -4.72 20.83
N LEU A 45 8.92 -4.00 20.54
CA LEU A 45 10.29 -4.49 20.68
C LEU A 45 10.63 -4.81 22.15
N GLY A 46 10.38 -3.88 23.08
CA GLY A 46 10.64 -4.08 24.50
C GLY A 46 9.90 -5.30 25.06
N LYS A 47 8.65 -5.53 24.62
CA LYS A 47 7.91 -6.75 24.94
C LYS A 47 8.60 -8.03 24.42
N GLN A 48 9.13 -8.01 23.19
CA GLN A 48 9.84 -9.15 22.60
C GLN A 48 11.19 -9.40 23.28
N MET A 49 11.85 -8.34 23.74
CA MET A 49 13.09 -8.38 24.52
C MET A 49 12.88 -8.66 26.01
N LYS A 50 11.63 -8.83 26.45
CA LYS A 50 11.24 -9.10 27.85
C LYS A 50 11.67 -7.99 28.82
N GLU A 51 11.70 -6.76 28.36
CA GLU A 51 11.94 -5.60 29.20
C GLU A 51 10.77 -5.37 30.18
N ALA A 52 11.07 -4.75 31.32
CA ALA A 52 10.06 -4.42 32.31
C ALA A 52 9.08 -3.39 31.73
N LYS A 53 7.78 -3.66 31.89
CA LYS A 53 6.73 -2.77 31.39
C LYS A 53 6.63 -1.52 32.27
N GLY A 54 6.82 -0.35 31.66
CA GLY A 54 6.58 0.94 32.31
C GLY A 54 5.10 1.23 32.57
N ALA A 55 4.82 2.30 33.32
CA ALA A 55 3.47 2.80 33.52
C ALA A 55 2.85 3.23 32.18
N LYS A 56 1.52 3.04 32.04
CA LYS A 56 0.81 3.47 30.84
C LYS A 56 0.76 5.00 30.81
N GLU A 57 1.41 5.59 29.83
CA GLU A 57 1.35 7.04 29.61
C GLU A 57 -0.07 7.49 29.25
N ALA A 58 -0.37 8.76 29.53
CA ALA A 58 -1.60 9.39 29.08
C ALA A 58 -1.67 9.36 27.54
N LYS A 59 -2.87 9.16 27.01
CA LYS A 59 -3.10 9.20 25.56
C LYS A 59 -3.03 10.66 25.09
N ASP A 60 -2.31 10.89 24.00
CA ASP A 60 -2.28 12.15 23.28
C ASP A 60 -2.93 11.94 21.90
N PRO A 61 -4.21 12.36 21.73
CA PRO A 61 -4.93 12.22 20.46
C PRO A 61 -4.22 12.84 19.26
N LYS A 62 -3.55 13.99 19.46
CA LYS A 62 -2.88 14.70 18.38
C LYS A 62 -1.62 13.96 17.94
N ALA A 63 -0.85 13.45 18.89
CA ALA A 63 0.30 12.61 18.58
C ALA A 63 -0.11 11.27 17.91
N ASP A 64 -1.21 10.66 18.34
CA ASP A 64 -1.78 9.45 17.70
C ASP A 64 -2.16 9.75 16.23
N PHE A 65 -2.84 10.88 15.99
CA PHE A 65 -3.18 11.34 14.64
C PHE A 65 -1.92 11.60 13.79
N ASP A 66 -1.00 12.44 14.26
CA ASP A 66 0.17 12.85 13.49
C ASP A 66 1.07 11.65 13.13
N SER A 67 1.25 10.73 14.08
CA SER A 67 2.07 9.53 13.87
C SER A 67 1.40 8.44 13.03
N SER A 68 0.09 8.55 12.77
CA SER A 68 -0.64 7.64 11.89
C SER A 68 -0.48 7.96 10.40
N LEU A 69 0.04 9.14 10.07
CA LEU A 69 0.20 9.62 8.70
C LEU A 69 1.53 9.12 8.11
N TYR A 70 1.52 8.73 6.83
CA TYR A 70 2.76 8.45 6.10
C TYR A 70 3.24 9.74 5.43
N ARG A 71 4.44 10.20 5.80
CA ARG A 71 5.06 11.42 5.29
C ARG A 71 6.08 11.10 4.20
N LEU A 72 6.06 11.90 3.14
CA LEU A 72 7.09 11.95 2.12
C LEU A 72 8.22 12.90 2.55
N SER A 73 9.37 12.81 1.89
CA SER A 73 10.57 13.58 2.25
C SER A 73 10.39 15.10 2.08
N ASP A 74 9.46 15.53 1.23
CA ASP A 74 9.10 16.93 1.01
C ASP A 74 7.95 17.42 1.92
N GLY A 75 7.51 16.60 2.87
CA GLY A 75 6.41 16.91 3.79
C GLY A 75 5.01 16.52 3.29
N GLY A 76 4.89 16.12 2.02
CA GLY A 76 3.65 15.59 1.45
C GLY A 76 3.21 14.28 2.10
N TYR A 77 2.04 13.79 1.68
CA TYR A 77 1.46 12.56 2.22
C TYR A 77 1.57 11.41 1.23
N GLY A 78 1.79 10.22 1.76
CA GLY A 78 1.81 9.00 0.98
C GLY A 78 0.92 7.92 1.54
N PHE A 79 0.84 6.82 0.80
CA PHE A 79 0.31 5.56 1.26
C PHE A 79 1.23 4.44 0.76
N PRO A 80 1.50 3.36 1.54
CA PRO A 80 2.40 2.29 1.11
C PRO A 80 1.99 1.70 -0.24
N SER A 81 2.91 1.71 -1.21
CA SER A 81 2.68 1.15 -2.55
C SER A 81 2.27 -0.32 -2.50
N ILE A 82 2.81 -1.04 -1.52
CA ILE A 82 2.46 -2.44 -1.26
C ILE A 82 0.98 -2.62 -0.90
N GLY A 83 0.31 -1.60 -0.35
CA GLY A 83 -1.12 -1.64 -0.04
C GLY A 83 -1.97 -1.72 -1.32
N PHE A 84 -1.69 -0.86 -2.29
CA PHE A 84 -2.31 -0.94 -3.63
C PHE A 84 -1.98 -2.26 -4.32
N LYS A 85 -0.72 -2.73 -4.21
CA LYS A 85 -0.29 -4.00 -4.82
C LYS A 85 -1.02 -5.19 -4.18
N ALA A 86 -1.17 -5.20 -2.87
CA ALA A 86 -1.88 -6.24 -2.15
C ALA A 86 -3.37 -6.25 -2.53
N ALA A 87 -3.99 -5.07 -2.63
CA ALA A 87 -5.37 -4.94 -3.08
C ALA A 87 -5.55 -5.54 -4.49
N ALA A 88 -4.70 -5.14 -5.43
CA ALA A 88 -4.71 -5.64 -6.81
C ALA A 88 -4.47 -7.16 -6.90
N VAL A 89 -3.52 -7.69 -6.13
CA VAL A 89 -3.29 -9.15 -6.08
C VAL A 89 -4.49 -9.89 -5.48
N THR A 90 -5.12 -9.35 -4.44
CA THR A 90 -6.34 -9.95 -3.88
C THR A 90 -7.45 -9.96 -4.91
N ALA A 91 -7.68 -8.83 -5.60
CA ALA A 91 -8.74 -8.67 -6.60
C ALA A 91 -8.68 -9.68 -7.74
N CYS A 92 -7.49 -10.21 -8.07
CA CYS A 92 -7.34 -11.27 -9.06
C CYS A 92 -8.20 -12.51 -8.79
N THR A 93 -8.62 -12.80 -7.54
CA THR A 93 -9.57 -13.91 -7.30
C THR A 93 -10.93 -13.71 -7.95
N SER A 94 -11.30 -12.46 -8.23
CA SER A 94 -12.55 -12.10 -8.89
C SER A 94 -12.38 -11.87 -10.39
N VAL A 95 -11.16 -11.98 -10.93
CA VAL A 95 -10.85 -11.80 -12.36
C VAL A 95 -10.49 -13.15 -12.97
N ALA A 96 -11.30 -13.63 -13.92
CA ALA A 96 -11.09 -14.93 -14.54
C ALA A 96 -9.72 -15.03 -15.23
N GLY A 97 -9.04 -16.17 -15.05
CA GLY A 97 -7.82 -16.51 -15.79
C GLY A 97 -6.49 -16.03 -15.19
N ILE A 98 -6.49 -15.33 -14.05
CA ILE A 98 -5.25 -14.86 -13.41
C ILE A 98 -5.16 -15.39 -11.97
N THR A 99 -4.13 -16.18 -11.68
CA THR A 99 -3.89 -16.64 -10.30
C THR A 99 -3.24 -15.55 -9.46
N LYS A 100 -3.48 -15.55 -8.14
CA LYS A 100 -2.79 -14.67 -7.18
C LYS A 100 -1.27 -14.79 -7.28
N ILE A 101 -0.74 -16.00 -7.52
CA ILE A 101 0.70 -16.24 -7.65
C ILE A 101 1.25 -15.56 -8.90
N ALA A 102 0.61 -15.77 -10.05
CA ALA A 102 0.99 -15.12 -11.30
C ALA A 102 0.97 -13.59 -11.15
N ALA A 103 -0.10 -13.04 -10.57
CA ALA A 103 -0.22 -11.59 -10.34
C ALA A 103 0.89 -11.04 -9.42
N ARG A 104 1.31 -11.77 -8.39
CA ARG A 104 2.42 -11.35 -7.50
C ARG A 104 3.74 -11.22 -8.25
N GLN A 105 3.98 -12.07 -9.25
CA GLN A 105 5.21 -12.08 -10.04
C GLN A 105 5.15 -11.17 -11.27
N ALA A 106 3.95 -10.91 -11.79
CA ALA A 106 3.77 -10.23 -13.07
C ALA A 106 3.92 -8.71 -13.01
N PHE A 107 3.62 -8.06 -11.87
CA PHE A 107 3.71 -6.61 -11.74
C PHE A 107 4.06 -6.15 -10.33
N HIS A 108 4.53 -4.92 -10.20
CA HIS A 108 4.83 -4.24 -8.94
C HIS A 108 4.32 -2.80 -9.01
N ILE A 109 3.82 -2.28 -7.90
CA ILE A 109 3.49 -0.85 -7.78
C ILE A 109 4.66 -0.16 -7.10
N LEU A 110 5.16 0.87 -7.76
CA LEU A 110 6.29 1.67 -7.33
C LEU A 110 5.77 3.01 -6.78
N GLY A 111 6.51 3.54 -5.83
CA GLY A 111 6.32 4.84 -5.22
C GLY A 111 7.67 5.47 -4.90
N GLU A 112 7.63 6.56 -4.14
CA GLU A 112 8.78 7.29 -3.64
C GLU A 112 9.40 6.55 -2.45
N ASP A 113 10.73 6.40 -2.47
CA ASP A 113 11.47 5.78 -1.37
C ASP A 113 11.64 6.78 -0.21
N VAL A 114 11.24 6.37 0.99
CA VAL A 114 11.38 7.15 2.22
C VAL A 114 12.00 6.27 3.31
N ASP A 115 13.09 6.75 3.91
CA ASP A 115 13.70 6.07 5.05
C ASP A 115 12.90 6.35 6.32
N VAL A 116 12.56 5.29 7.05
CA VAL A 116 11.87 5.34 8.34
C VAL A 116 12.74 4.69 9.41
N GLN A 117 12.72 5.26 10.61
CA GLN A 117 13.45 4.68 11.73
C GLN A 117 12.78 3.38 12.18
N GLY A 118 13.62 2.38 12.46
CA GLY A 118 13.21 1.13 13.07
C GLY A 118 13.08 1.26 14.58
N ALA A 119 12.50 0.23 15.20
CA ALA A 119 12.33 0.18 16.65
C ALA A 119 13.65 -0.01 17.39
N PHE A 120 14.55 -0.81 16.81
CA PHE A 120 15.85 -1.15 17.37
C PHE A 120 16.85 -0.05 17.03
N GLU A 121 17.70 0.31 17.97
CA GLU A 121 18.65 1.40 17.80
C GLU A 121 19.56 1.19 16.59
N GLY A 122 19.76 2.25 15.80
CA GLY A 122 20.57 2.23 14.58
C GLY A 122 19.91 1.56 13.38
N THR A 123 18.69 1.02 13.51
CA THR A 123 17.98 0.41 12.37
C THR A 123 17.15 1.41 11.59
N LYS A 124 17.24 1.32 10.26
CA LYS A 124 16.39 2.04 9.32
C LYS A 124 15.77 1.06 8.34
N ALA A 125 14.55 1.32 7.95
CA ALA A 125 13.88 0.60 6.88
C ALA A 125 13.51 1.59 5.77
N ARG A 126 13.45 1.10 4.55
CA ARG A 126 12.95 1.88 3.42
C ARG A 126 11.50 1.53 3.17
N ASN A 127 10.64 2.54 3.27
CA ASN A 127 9.27 2.46 2.80
C ASN A 127 9.19 2.95 1.36
N ASN A 128 8.24 2.41 0.62
CA ASN A 128 7.93 2.85 -0.72
C ASN A 128 6.49 3.38 -0.72
N LEU A 129 6.31 4.67 -0.94
CA LEU A 129 5.06 5.39 -0.73
C LEU A 129 4.54 5.96 -2.05
N VAL A 130 3.29 5.67 -2.40
CA VAL A 130 2.57 6.37 -3.46
C VAL A 130 2.03 7.66 -2.88
N ARG A 131 2.27 8.80 -3.55
CA ARG A 131 1.76 10.09 -3.12
C ARG A 131 0.24 10.16 -3.18
N ILE A 132 -0.35 10.72 -2.12
CA ILE A 132 -1.77 11.00 -2.03
C ILE A 132 -1.98 12.49 -2.28
N TYR A 133 -2.86 12.80 -3.21
CA TYR A 133 -3.27 14.15 -3.60
C TYR A 133 -4.76 14.35 -3.27
N GLY A 134 -5.24 15.59 -3.33
CA GLY A 134 -6.61 15.96 -2.97
C GLY A 134 -6.62 16.87 -1.76
N GLY A 135 -7.21 16.43 -0.65
CA GLY A 135 -7.29 17.19 0.60
C GLY A 135 -6.16 16.91 1.60
N GLU A 136 -5.99 17.84 2.55
CA GLU A 136 -5.23 17.59 3.78
C GLU A 136 -5.96 16.54 4.66
N PRO A 137 -5.23 15.70 5.41
CA PRO A 137 -5.87 14.73 6.29
C PRO A 137 -6.56 15.40 7.46
N SER A 138 -7.71 14.85 7.84
CA SER A 138 -8.44 15.24 9.04
C SER A 138 -8.31 14.18 10.14
N MET A 139 -8.40 14.61 11.39
CA MET A 139 -8.34 13.70 12.53
C MET A 139 -9.67 12.96 12.69
N ARG A 140 -9.65 11.67 12.39
CA ARG A 140 -10.76 10.74 12.59
C ARG A 140 -10.67 10.10 13.97
N GLU A 141 -11.81 9.97 14.65
CA GLU A 141 -11.96 9.20 15.89
C GLU A 141 -12.74 7.92 15.61
N ASP A 142 -12.17 6.76 15.96
CA ASP A 142 -12.84 5.47 15.91
C ASP A 142 -12.93 4.84 17.30
N MET A 143 -14.11 4.34 17.67
CA MET A 143 -14.27 3.48 18.82
C MET A 143 -13.94 2.03 18.44
N VAL A 144 -12.79 1.52 18.89
CA VAL A 144 -12.31 0.18 18.58
C VAL A 144 -12.21 -0.70 19.82
N ARG A 145 -12.13 -2.02 19.62
CA ARG A 145 -11.84 -2.99 20.67
C ARG A 145 -10.47 -3.61 20.45
N VAL A 146 -9.63 -3.60 21.48
CA VAL A 146 -8.26 -4.16 21.44
C VAL A 146 -8.11 -5.36 22.37
N GLY A 147 -7.32 -6.35 21.95
CA GLY A 147 -7.03 -7.55 22.75
C GLY A 147 -8.29 -8.33 23.14
N MET A 148 -8.52 -8.53 24.43
CA MET A 148 -9.69 -9.23 24.98
C MET A 148 -10.98 -8.37 25.01
N GLY A 149 -11.08 -7.35 24.16
CA GLY A 149 -12.29 -6.54 24.03
C GLY A 149 -12.27 -5.20 24.78
N THR A 150 -11.10 -4.74 25.26
CA THR A 150 -10.97 -3.43 25.90
C THR A 150 -11.30 -2.32 24.89
N ALA A 151 -12.20 -1.42 25.26
CA ALA A 151 -12.53 -0.26 24.44
C ALA A 151 -11.35 0.72 24.35
N ASP A 152 -11.11 1.26 23.15
CA ASP A 152 -10.08 2.24 22.86
C ASP A 152 -10.66 3.27 21.89
N LEU A 153 -10.45 4.56 22.16
CA LEU A 153 -10.66 5.62 21.17
C LEU A 153 -9.38 5.77 20.38
N ARG A 154 -9.45 5.54 19.07
CA ARG A 154 -8.29 5.62 18.18
C ARG A 154 -8.40 6.85 17.29
N TYR A 155 -7.36 7.66 17.31
CA TYR A 155 -7.25 8.85 16.45
C TYR A 155 -6.31 8.54 15.29
N ARG A 156 -6.75 8.80 14.05
CA ARG A 156 -5.99 8.50 12.82
C ARG A 156 -6.24 9.53 11.73
N GLY A 157 -5.35 9.55 10.75
CA GLY A 157 -5.52 10.32 9.53
C GLY A 157 -6.60 9.75 8.62
N GLU A 158 -7.51 10.61 8.18
CA GLU A 158 -8.46 10.35 7.12
C GLU A 158 -8.32 11.40 6.01
N PHE A 159 -8.17 10.92 4.77
CA PHE A 159 -8.29 11.75 3.57
C PHE A 159 -9.69 11.56 2.99
N ALA A 160 -10.55 12.55 3.16
CA ALA A 160 -11.93 12.49 2.67
C ALA A 160 -11.98 12.42 1.13
N ASP A 161 -11.34 13.41 0.49
CA ASP A 161 -11.16 13.47 -0.95
C ASP A 161 -9.70 13.15 -1.27
N TRP A 162 -9.47 12.10 -2.05
CA TRP A 162 -8.12 11.67 -2.40
C TRP A 162 -8.04 11.09 -3.81
N HIS A 163 -6.87 11.23 -4.41
CA HIS A 163 -6.49 10.54 -5.62
C HIS A 163 -4.99 10.23 -5.59
N ALA A 164 -4.54 9.33 -6.46
CA ALA A 164 -3.14 8.94 -6.54
C ALA A 164 -2.74 8.59 -7.97
N LYS A 165 -1.46 8.85 -8.30
CA LYS A 165 -0.82 8.38 -9.52
C LYS A 165 0.07 7.20 -9.17
N ILE A 166 -0.36 5.99 -9.52
CA ILE A 166 0.38 4.75 -9.24
C ILE A 166 1.25 4.39 -10.43
N LEU A 167 2.56 4.22 -10.19
CA LEU A 167 3.49 3.75 -11.21
C LEU A 167 3.57 2.22 -11.16
N VAL A 168 3.16 1.56 -12.23
CA VAL A 168 3.14 0.10 -12.32
C VAL A 168 4.27 -0.39 -13.21
N ARG A 169 5.14 -1.23 -12.65
CA ARG A 169 6.17 -1.97 -13.38
C ARG A 169 5.69 -3.40 -13.63
N TYR A 170 5.56 -3.82 -14.87
CA TYR A 170 4.97 -5.11 -15.21
C TYR A 170 5.71 -5.84 -16.34
N ASN A 171 5.56 -7.16 -16.38
CA ASN A 171 6.05 -8.00 -17.45
C ASN A 171 4.93 -8.21 -18.50
N ALA A 172 5.06 -7.54 -19.65
CA ALA A 172 4.10 -7.59 -20.74
C ALA A 172 4.01 -8.98 -21.40
N ASN A 173 4.99 -9.86 -21.18
CA ASN A 173 4.89 -11.27 -21.57
C ASN A 173 3.87 -12.07 -20.72
N VAL A 174 3.42 -11.52 -19.58
CA VAL A 174 2.54 -12.23 -18.62
C VAL A 174 1.18 -11.56 -18.49
N LEU A 175 1.13 -10.23 -18.37
CA LEU A 175 -0.11 -9.47 -18.27
C LEU A 175 -0.09 -8.27 -19.20
N SER A 176 -1.19 -8.03 -19.91
CA SER A 176 -1.39 -6.81 -20.69
C SER A 176 -1.74 -5.61 -19.80
N GLU A 177 -1.56 -4.41 -20.34
CA GLU A 177 -1.97 -3.16 -19.68
C GLU A 177 -3.45 -3.17 -19.33
N SER A 178 -4.32 -3.57 -20.27
CA SER A 178 -5.77 -3.65 -20.05
C SER A 178 -6.16 -4.62 -18.95
N GLN A 179 -5.47 -5.77 -18.84
CA GLN A 179 -5.69 -6.71 -17.73
C GLN A 179 -5.31 -6.08 -16.40
N ILE A 180 -4.18 -5.38 -16.33
CA ILE A 180 -3.73 -4.75 -15.08
C ILE A 180 -4.66 -3.58 -14.70
N LEU A 181 -5.08 -2.74 -15.64
CA LEU A 181 -6.06 -1.68 -15.40
C LEU A 181 -7.38 -2.26 -14.86
N ASN A 182 -7.89 -3.32 -15.47
CA ASN A 182 -9.10 -3.99 -14.98
C ASN A 182 -8.90 -4.56 -13.57
N ILE A 183 -7.76 -5.21 -13.28
CA ILE A 183 -7.44 -5.71 -11.94
C ILE A 183 -7.41 -4.59 -10.91
N ILE A 184 -6.77 -3.46 -11.22
CA ILE A 184 -6.70 -2.29 -10.34
C ILE A 184 -8.10 -1.72 -10.09
N ASN A 185 -8.93 -1.61 -11.14
CA ASN A 185 -10.29 -1.12 -11.01
C ASN A 185 -11.16 -2.04 -10.14
N VAL A 186 -11.08 -3.36 -10.37
CA VAL A 186 -11.77 -4.35 -9.52
C VAL A 186 -11.24 -4.32 -8.09
N ALA A 187 -9.96 -4.02 -7.87
CA ALA A 187 -9.39 -3.93 -6.54
C ALA A 187 -9.99 -2.79 -5.71
N GLY A 188 -10.21 -1.64 -6.33
CA GLY A 188 -10.81 -0.51 -5.64
C GLY A 188 -12.27 -0.76 -5.23
N PHE A 189 -13.03 -1.52 -6.03
CA PHE A 189 -14.39 -1.93 -5.67
C PHE A 189 -14.44 -3.08 -4.65
N ALA A 190 -13.74 -4.18 -4.90
CA ALA A 190 -13.92 -5.43 -4.16
C ALA A 190 -13.02 -5.57 -2.92
N VAL A 191 -11.95 -4.77 -2.81
CA VAL A 191 -10.92 -4.93 -1.77
C VAL A 191 -10.69 -3.62 -1.02
N GLY A 192 -10.46 -2.52 -1.74
CA GLY A 192 -10.05 -1.22 -1.22
C GLY A 192 -8.62 -1.21 -0.65
N VAL A 193 -8.22 -0.07 -0.10
CA VAL A 193 -6.93 0.16 0.57
C VAL A 193 -7.09 0.85 1.92
N GLY A 194 -6.05 0.84 2.74
CA GLY A 194 -6.09 1.45 4.06
C GLY A 194 -6.89 0.65 5.09
N GLU A 195 -7.28 1.35 6.15
CA GLU A 195 -8.03 0.80 7.28
C GLU A 195 -9.53 0.78 6.98
N TRP A 196 -10.24 -0.19 7.58
CA TRP A 196 -11.70 -0.34 7.44
C TRP A 196 -12.19 -0.37 5.98
N ARG A 197 -11.40 -1.00 5.12
CA ARG A 197 -11.73 -1.27 3.71
C ARG A 197 -12.68 -2.46 3.54
N PRO A 198 -13.30 -2.66 2.36
CA PRO A 198 -14.19 -3.80 2.08
C PRO A 198 -13.64 -5.17 2.48
N GLU A 199 -12.36 -5.46 2.22
CA GLU A 199 -11.71 -6.73 2.62
C GLU A 199 -11.56 -6.92 4.15
N ARG A 200 -11.92 -5.91 4.93
CA ARG A 200 -11.91 -5.88 6.40
C ARG A 200 -13.29 -5.49 6.94
N ASP A 201 -14.34 -5.87 6.20
CA ASP A 201 -15.75 -5.66 6.55
C ASP A 201 -16.09 -4.19 6.82
N GLY A 202 -15.43 -3.29 6.08
CA GLY A 202 -15.64 -1.85 6.16
C GLY A 202 -16.01 -1.24 4.82
N MET A 203 -15.99 0.10 4.77
CA MET A 203 -16.48 0.90 3.63
C MET A 203 -15.48 1.98 3.15
N SER A 204 -14.30 2.05 3.74
CA SER A 204 -13.28 3.07 3.45
C SER A 204 -12.27 2.63 2.38
N GLY A 205 -11.57 3.57 1.78
CA GLY A 205 -10.48 3.36 0.83
C GLY A 205 -10.88 2.62 -0.46
N MET A 206 -12.14 2.74 -0.88
CA MET A 206 -12.57 2.33 -2.22
C MET A 206 -12.09 3.34 -3.26
N PHE A 207 -11.86 2.88 -4.48
CA PHE A 207 -11.41 3.73 -5.58
C PHE A 207 -11.77 3.12 -6.94
N HIS A 208 -11.62 3.91 -8.00
CA HIS A 208 -11.68 3.45 -9.38
C HIS A 208 -10.50 3.99 -10.19
N VAL A 209 -10.24 3.37 -11.34
CA VAL A 209 -9.28 3.90 -12.32
C VAL A 209 -9.93 5.09 -13.02
N ALA A 210 -9.25 6.24 -13.02
CA ALA A 210 -9.78 7.49 -13.53
C ALA A 210 -10.27 7.38 -14.99
N SER A 211 -11.48 7.87 -15.25
CA SER A 211 -11.96 8.12 -16.61
C SER A 211 -11.42 9.43 -17.16
N GLU A 212 -11.63 9.68 -18.45
CA GLU A 212 -11.31 10.98 -19.07
C GLU A 212 -12.01 12.16 -18.36
N SER A 213 -13.23 11.93 -17.87
CA SER A 213 -13.99 12.94 -17.13
C SER A 213 -13.39 13.23 -15.75
N ASP A 214 -12.80 12.23 -15.10
CA ASP A 214 -12.16 12.40 -13.80
C ASP A 214 -10.84 13.13 -13.95
N LEU A 215 -10.04 12.78 -14.96
CA LEU A 215 -8.80 13.49 -15.27
C LEU A 215 -9.05 14.99 -15.55
N SER A 216 -10.09 15.29 -16.33
CA SER A 216 -10.47 16.68 -16.62
C SER A 216 -10.84 17.47 -15.34
N LYS A 217 -11.51 16.82 -14.38
CA LYS A 217 -11.85 17.45 -13.09
C LYS A 217 -10.61 17.68 -12.22
N LEU A 218 -9.68 16.72 -12.22
CA LEU A 218 -8.44 16.82 -11.44
C LEU A 218 -7.49 17.89 -11.99
N GLU A 219 -7.48 18.12 -13.31
CA GLU A 219 -6.68 19.19 -13.94
C GLU A 219 -7.27 20.59 -13.71
N ALA A 220 -8.58 20.68 -13.46
CA ALA A 220 -9.29 21.93 -13.23
C ALA A 220 -9.29 22.39 -11.76
N ALA A 221 -8.89 21.51 -10.83
CA ALA A 221 -8.85 21.76 -9.39
C ALA A 221 -7.48 22.27 -8.93
#